data_AF-H0FAR2-F1
#
_entry.id   AF-H0FAR2-F1
#
_cell.length_a   1.000
_cell.length_b   1.000
_cell.length_c   1.000
_cell.angle_alpha   90.00
_cell.angle_beta   90.00
_cell.angle_gamma   90.00
#
_symmetry.space_group_name_H-M   'P 1'
#
loop_
_entity.id
_entity.type
_entity.pdbx_description
1 polymer ?
#
loop_
_entity_poly.entity_id
_entity_poly.type
_entity_poly.pdbx_seq_one_letter_code
_entity_poly.pdbx_strand_id
1 'polypeptide(L)'
;GSQLYATNQNVAGHSTAISNLDGRVTSNTSAITAIDGRVTENEGDIVNLTNSLNSGGVGLVRQDAVSRNITIAKSLDGTLVDLSGTAGARTLDGVKAGALNASSLEAVSGSQLYATNQNVLANTTALNTLDGLVAQNTTNLNNLTASINMGALGLVKQDDVSRVLSVGKEQDGGLVDFTGTAGARQLTGVADGVVAAGSLHAVNGGQLHAASRSVADALGGGSFVNLDGSISGPSYSVGGTAYRTVGEAVSRLDSRFTEMQATVEDISTVVGGNELGLVK
;
A
#
# COMPACT_ATOMS: atom_id res chain seq x y z
N GLY A 1 -83.19 -91.15 74.45
CA GLY A 1 -82.88 -90.60 73.12
C GLY A 1 -81.77 -89.55 73.16
N SER A 2 -80.55 -89.91 73.59
CA SER A 2 -79.39 -89.00 73.68
C SER A 2 -78.62 -88.85 72.36
N GLN A 3 -78.53 -89.92 71.55
CA GLN A 3 -77.89 -89.91 70.23
C GLN A 3 -78.61 -88.97 69.24
N LEU A 4 -79.94 -89.01 69.20
CA LEU A 4 -80.76 -88.11 68.36
C LEU A 4 -80.58 -86.64 68.76
N TYR A 5 -80.47 -86.34 70.06
CA TYR A 5 -80.17 -85.00 70.54
C TYR A 5 -78.78 -84.53 70.10
N ALA A 6 -77.74 -85.36 70.25
CA ALA A 6 -76.39 -85.03 69.79
C ALA A 6 -76.33 -84.81 68.26
N THR A 7 -77.02 -85.66 67.49
CA THR A 7 -77.17 -85.47 66.04
C THR A 7 -77.86 -84.15 65.72
N ASN A 8 -78.97 -83.81 66.40
CA ASN A 8 -79.66 -82.54 66.17
C ASN A 8 -78.80 -81.32 66.56
N GLN A 9 -78.02 -81.40 67.64
CA GLN A 9 -77.07 -80.34 68.01
C GLN A 9 -75.97 -80.18 66.95
N ASN A 10 -75.45 -81.28 66.40
CA ASN A 10 -74.48 -81.25 65.30
C ASN A 10 -75.08 -80.67 64.02
N VAL A 11 -76.33 -81.04 63.68
CA VAL A 11 -77.06 -80.50 62.52
C VAL A 11 -77.32 -79.00 62.68
N ALA A 12 -77.69 -78.54 63.88
CA ALA A 12 -77.83 -77.11 64.17
C ALA A 12 -76.49 -76.37 64.07
N GLY A 13 -75.40 -76.98 64.56
CA GLY A 13 -74.04 -76.48 64.40
C GLY A 13 -73.61 -76.37 62.94
N HIS A 14 -73.86 -77.41 62.13
CA HIS A 14 -73.61 -77.41 60.70
C HIS A 14 -74.45 -76.34 59.98
N SER A 15 -75.72 -76.19 60.33
CA SER A 15 -76.60 -75.15 59.75
C SER A 15 -76.07 -73.75 60.03
N THR A 16 -75.56 -73.51 61.25
CA THR A 16 -74.91 -72.25 61.63
C THR A 16 -73.61 -72.01 60.83
N ALA A 17 -72.77 -73.04 60.69
CA ALA A 17 -71.53 -72.95 59.92
C ALA A 17 -71.80 -72.67 58.44
N ILE A 18 -72.83 -73.30 57.85
CA ILE A 18 -73.27 -73.06 56.47
C ILE A 18 -73.76 -71.62 56.32
N SER A 19 -74.58 -71.12 57.24
CA SER A 19 -75.03 -69.71 57.23
C SER A 19 -73.86 -68.72 57.30
N ASN A 20 -72.86 -68.99 58.15
CA ASN A 20 -71.65 -68.17 58.22
C ASN A 20 -70.81 -68.23 56.93
N LEU A 21 -70.72 -69.41 56.29
CA LEU A 21 -70.07 -69.55 54.99
C LEU A 21 -70.82 -68.75 53.91
N ASP A 22 -72.15 -68.82 53.89
CA ASP A 22 -73.00 -68.07 52.96
C ASP A 22 -72.82 -66.55 53.11
N GLY A 23 -72.78 -66.04 54.35
CA GLY A 23 -72.47 -64.63 54.63
C GLY A 23 -71.08 -64.21 54.13
N ARG A 24 -70.05 -65.05 54.34
CA ARG A 24 -68.70 -64.81 53.81
C ARG A 24 -68.67 -64.86 52.29
N VAL A 25 -69.39 -65.79 51.66
CA VAL A 25 -69.50 -65.89 50.20
C VAL A 25 -70.17 -64.64 49.64
N THR A 26 -71.28 -64.19 50.23
CA THR A 26 -71.97 -62.96 49.83
C THR A 26 -71.05 -61.74 49.94
N SER A 27 -70.31 -61.63 51.05
CA SER A 27 -69.32 -60.56 51.24
C SER A 27 -68.19 -60.64 50.21
N ASN A 28 -67.67 -61.84 49.92
CA ASN A 28 -66.62 -62.05 48.94
C ASN A 28 -67.11 -61.71 47.52
N THR A 29 -68.31 -62.13 47.14
CA THR A 29 -68.91 -61.78 45.85
C THR A 29 -69.01 -60.27 45.69
N SER A 30 -69.52 -59.58 46.73
CA SER A 30 -69.62 -58.12 46.72
C SER A 30 -68.24 -57.45 46.57
N ALA A 31 -67.23 -57.94 47.28
CA ALA A 31 -65.86 -57.42 47.19
C ALA A 31 -65.22 -57.68 45.82
N ILE A 32 -65.43 -58.87 45.24
CA ILE A 32 -64.94 -59.23 43.90
C ILE A 32 -65.59 -58.33 42.84
N THR A 33 -66.90 -58.10 42.91
CA THR A 33 -67.60 -57.17 42.00
C THR A 33 -67.05 -55.75 42.12
N ALA A 34 -66.75 -55.28 43.33
CA ALA A 34 -66.13 -53.97 43.52
C ALA A 34 -64.70 -53.89 42.96
N ILE A 35 -63.92 -54.97 43.08
CA ILE A 35 -62.58 -55.08 42.47
C ILE A 35 -62.69 -55.06 40.95
N ASP A 36 -63.61 -55.83 40.38
CA ASP A 36 -63.85 -55.92 38.94
C ASP A 36 -64.21 -54.54 38.34
N GLY A 37 -65.10 -53.78 39.00
CA GLY A 37 -65.41 -52.41 38.61
C GLY A 37 -64.20 -51.49 38.62
N ARG A 38 -63.39 -51.52 39.69
CA ARG A 38 -62.13 -50.75 39.77
C ARG A 38 -61.10 -51.18 38.71
N VAL A 39 -61.04 -52.47 38.36
CA VAL A 39 -60.16 -52.97 37.30
C VAL A 39 -60.61 -52.44 35.95
N THR A 40 -61.92 -52.43 35.66
CA THR A 40 -62.47 -51.87 34.42
C THR A 40 -62.21 -50.37 34.30
N GLU A 41 -62.38 -49.61 35.39
CA GLU A 41 -62.04 -48.18 35.42
C GLU A 41 -60.55 -47.96 35.14
N ASN A 42 -59.68 -48.72 35.80
CA ASN A 42 -58.24 -48.64 35.57
C ASN A 42 -57.86 -48.99 34.12
N GLU A 43 -58.49 -50.01 33.52
CA GLU A 43 -58.28 -50.36 32.12
C GLU A 43 -58.62 -49.17 31.20
N GLY A 44 -59.75 -48.49 31.45
CA GLY A 44 -60.14 -47.28 30.74
C GLY A 44 -59.15 -46.13 30.90
N ASP A 45 -58.73 -45.86 32.14
CA ASP A 45 -57.76 -44.79 32.44
C ASP A 45 -56.39 -45.06 31.78
N ILE A 46 -55.93 -46.32 31.79
CA ILE A 46 -54.69 -46.73 31.13
C ILE A 46 -54.78 -46.53 29.61
N VAL A 47 -55.92 -46.87 29.01
CA VAL A 47 -56.17 -46.62 27.57
C VAL A 47 -56.14 -45.12 27.28
N ASN A 48 -56.78 -44.31 28.11
CA ASN A 48 -56.80 -42.85 27.95
C ASN A 48 -55.41 -42.22 28.09
N LEU A 49 -54.61 -42.66 29.08
CA LEU A 49 -53.22 -42.22 29.25
C LEU A 49 -52.36 -42.62 28.05
N THR A 50 -52.50 -43.85 27.55
CA THR A 50 -51.78 -44.34 26.38
C THR A 50 -52.11 -43.52 25.14
N ASN A 51 -53.39 -43.24 24.91
CA ASN A 51 -53.84 -42.39 23.81
C ASN A 51 -53.29 -40.96 23.93
N SER A 52 -53.27 -40.41 25.15
CA SER A 52 -52.75 -39.07 25.42
C SER A 52 -51.23 -38.98 25.22
N LEU A 53 -50.49 -40.03 25.58
CA LEU A 53 -49.05 -40.12 25.37
C LEU A 53 -48.71 -40.26 23.88
N ASN A 54 -49.41 -41.15 23.17
CA ASN A 54 -49.19 -41.41 21.74
C ASN A 54 -49.55 -40.20 20.87
N SER A 55 -50.57 -39.45 21.24
CA SER A 55 -50.93 -38.19 20.56
C SER A 55 -50.04 -37.01 20.94
N GLY A 56 -49.12 -37.19 21.91
CA GLY A 56 -48.27 -36.12 22.43
C GLY A 56 -49.09 -35.03 23.13
N GLY A 57 -50.23 -35.38 23.74
CA GLY A 57 -51.12 -34.49 24.48
C GLY A 57 -50.74 -34.29 25.94
N VAL A 58 -49.93 -35.18 26.52
CA VAL A 58 -49.40 -35.09 27.89
C VAL A 58 -47.88 -35.35 27.91
N GLY A 59 -47.17 -34.80 28.89
CA GLY A 59 -45.72 -34.96 29.07
C GLY A 59 -44.91 -33.68 28.89
N LEU A 60 -43.57 -33.80 28.93
CA LEU A 60 -42.66 -32.67 28.76
C LEU A 60 -42.56 -32.20 27.31
N VAL A 61 -42.61 -33.12 26.35
CA VAL A 61 -42.66 -32.80 24.92
C VAL A 61 -44.09 -32.97 24.46
N ARG A 62 -44.75 -31.85 24.16
CA ARG A 62 -46.17 -31.83 23.83
C ARG A 62 -46.41 -31.10 22.52
N GLN A 63 -47.27 -31.66 21.67
CA GLN A 63 -47.81 -30.95 20.53
C GLN A 63 -49.06 -30.18 20.95
N ASP A 64 -49.09 -28.89 20.64
CA ASP A 64 -50.29 -28.10 20.81
C ASP A 64 -51.38 -28.52 19.81
N ALA A 65 -52.60 -28.75 20.29
CA ALA A 65 -53.66 -29.33 19.48
C ALA A 65 -54.09 -28.41 18.32
N VAL A 66 -53.98 -27.10 18.50
CA VAL A 66 -54.45 -26.08 17.56
C VAL A 66 -53.32 -25.62 16.65
N SER A 67 -52.25 -25.07 17.22
CA SER A 67 -51.11 -24.53 16.46
C SER A 67 -50.19 -25.61 15.89
N ARG A 68 -50.30 -26.84 16.40
CA ARG A 68 -49.42 -27.98 16.05
C ARG A 68 -47.95 -27.76 16.41
N ASN A 69 -47.63 -26.70 17.16
CA ASN A 69 -46.30 -26.44 17.66
C ASN A 69 -45.90 -27.52 18.67
N ILE A 70 -44.67 -28.03 18.52
CA ILE A 70 -44.05 -28.89 19.51
C ILE A 70 -43.36 -27.99 20.53
N THR A 71 -43.66 -28.19 21.80
CA THR A 71 -43.06 -27.44 22.90
C THR A 71 -42.38 -28.39 23.86
N ILE A 72 -41.30 -27.92 24.49
CA ILE A 72 -40.55 -28.67 25.50
C ILE A 72 -40.74 -27.94 26.83
N ALA A 73 -41.33 -28.63 27.80
CA ALA A 73 -41.53 -28.18 29.18
C ALA A 73 -42.16 -26.78 29.33
N LYS A 74 -42.98 -26.32 28.38
CA LYS A 74 -43.52 -24.94 28.33
C LYS A 74 -44.19 -24.46 29.63
N SER A 75 -44.80 -25.37 30.39
CA SER A 75 -45.51 -25.05 31.64
C SER A 75 -44.65 -25.16 32.90
N LEU A 76 -43.36 -25.47 32.74
CA LEU A 76 -42.39 -25.59 33.83
C LEU A 76 -41.31 -24.51 33.68
N ASP A 77 -40.59 -24.24 34.77
CA ASP A 77 -39.42 -23.36 34.75
C ASP A 77 -38.17 -24.08 34.21
N GLY A 78 -37.10 -23.33 33.94
CA GLY A 78 -35.81 -23.81 33.45
C GLY A 78 -35.35 -23.01 32.23
N THR A 79 -34.04 -22.75 32.14
CA THR A 79 -33.45 -21.95 31.05
C THR A 79 -32.55 -22.76 30.12
N LEU A 80 -32.42 -24.07 30.35
CA LEU A 80 -31.53 -24.96 29.61
C LEU A 80 -32.27 -26.21 29.16
N VAL A 81 -32.14 -26.52 27.87
CA VAL A 81 -32.42 -27.85 27.31
C VAL A 81 -31.09 -28.49 27.01
N ASP A 82 -30.65 -29.43 27.85
CA ASP A 82 -29.44 -30.22 27.60
C ASP A 82 -29.77 -31.41 26.69
N LEU A 83 -29.11 -31.47 25.53
CA LEU A 83 -29.26 -32.54 24.54
C LEU A 83 -28.15 -33.59 24.64
N SER A 84 -27.27 -33.50 25.64
CA SER A 84 -26.16 -34.42 25.84
C SER A 84 -26.64 -35.82 26.25
N GLY A 85 -25.97 -36.87 25.76
CA GLY A 85 -26.18 -38.25 26.17
C GLY A 85 -24.93 -38.85 26.83
N THR A 86 -24.97 -40.15 27.14
CA THR A 86 -23.81 -40.88 27.69
C THR A 86 -22.59 -40.91 26.76
N ALA A 87 -22.79 -40.63 25.47
CA ALA A 87 -21.74 -40.49 24.46
C ALA A 87 -21.32 -39.02 24.18
N GLY A 88 -21.82 -38.06 24.96
CA GLY A 88 -21.56 -36.62 24.77
C GLY A 88 -22.65 -35.88 24.00
N ALA A 89 -22.29 -34.75 23.41
CA ALA A 89 -23.22 -33.88 22.67
C ALA A 89 -23.81 -34.58 21.43
N ARG A 90 -25.07 -34.26 21.12
CA ARG A 90 -25.78 -34.81 19.95
C ARG A 90 -25.78 -33.82 18.79
N THR A 91 -25.86 -34.34 17.57
CA THR A 91 -26.22 -33.55 16.40
C THR A 91 -27.72 -33.21 16.43
N LEU A 92 -28.05 -31.94 16.23
CA LEU A 92 -29.43 -31.49 16.03
C LEU A 92 -29.66 -31.31 14.53
N ASP A 93 -30.32 -32.29 13.91
CA ASP A 93 -30.67 -32.26 12.48
C ASP A 93 -32.13 -31.79 12.27
N GLY A 94 -32.47 -31.39 11.04
CA GLY A 94 -33.77 -30.84 10.69
C GLY A 94 -33.97 -29.38 11.10
N VAL A 95 -32.88 -28.69 11.50
CA VAL A 95 -32.90 -27.25 11.78
C VAL A 95 -33.06 -26.48 10.47
N LYS A 96 -34.26 -25.93 10.26
CA LYS A 96 -34.51 -24.96 9.19
C LYS A 96 -33.59 -23.75 9.37
N ALA A 97 -33.10 -23.17 8.26
CA ALA A 97 -32.34 -21.93 8.29
C ALA A 97 -33.13 -20.83 9.03
N GLY A 98 -32.54 -20.31 10.10
CA GLY A 98 -33.17 -19.32 10.95
C GLY A 98 -33.24 -17.96 10.28
N ALA A 99 -34.23 -17.13 10.62
CA ALA A 99 -34.27 -15.75 10.17
C ALA A 99 -33.02 -14.99 10.66
N LEU A 100 -32.30 -14.32 9.76
CA LEU A 100 -31.11 -13.52 10.10
C LEU A 100 -31.50 -12.04 10.22
N ASN A 101 -31.92 -11.64 11.42
CA ASN A 101 -32.22 -10.26 11.76
C ASN A 101 -31.88 -9.98 13.24
N ALA A 102 -31.82 -8.71 13.62
CA ALA A 102 -31.34 -8.28 14.94
C ALA A 102 -32.15 -8.81 16.14
N SER A 103 -33.41 -9.19 15.92
CA SER A 103 -34.31 -9.70 16.97
C SER A 103 -34.53 -11.22 16.92
N SER A 104 -33.87 -11.92 16.00
CA SER A 104 -34.10 -13.35 15.82
C SER A 104 -33.60 -14.16 17.03
N LEU A 105 -34.44 -15.10 17.46
CA LEU A 105 -34.12 -16.10 18.49
C LEU A 105 -34.06 -17.51 17.88
N GLU A 106 -34.09 -17.62 16.56
CA GLU A 106 -34.06 -18.88 15.85
C GLU A 106 -32.63 -19.44 15.83
N ALA A 107 -32.50 -20.77 15.88
CA ALA A 107 -31.21 -21.41 15.69
C ALA A 107 -30.70 -21.18 14.26
N VAL A 108 -29.39 -20.96 14.12
CA VAL A 108 -28.74 -20.88 12.81
C VAL A 108 -28.33 -22.26 12.33
N SER A 109 -28.57 -22.54 11.05
CA SER A 109 -28.15 -23.81 10.44
C SER A 109 -26.67 -23.78 10.05
N GLY A 110 -26.09 -24.96 9.87
CA GLY A 110 -24.71 -25.08 9.35
C GLY A 110 -24.53 -24.44 7.96
N SER A 111 -25.56 -24.48 7.10
CA SER A 111 -25.51 -23.85 5.78
C SER A 111 -25.43 -22.31 5.82
N GLN A 112 -26.04 -21.66 6.82
CA GLN A 112 -25.94 -20.20 7.00
C GLN A 112 -24.55 -19.78 7.47
N LEU A 113 -23.99 -20.51 8.44
CA LEU A 113 -22.63 -20.26 8.90
C LEU A 113 -21.61 -20.55 7.80
N TYR A 114 -21.82 -21.61 7.01
CA TYR A 114 -20.99 -21.93 5.85
C TYR A 114 -20.99 -20.79 4.82
N ALA A 115 -22.15 -20.25 4.45
CA ALA A 115 -22.23 -19.11 3.52
C ALA A 115 -21.43 -17.89 4.03
N THR A 116 -21.52 -17.60 5.34
CA THR A 116 -20.71 -16.55 5.97
C THR A 116 -19.22 -16.85 5.86
N ASN A 117 -18.80 -18.09 6.13
CA ASN A 117 -17.41 -18.52 6.04
C ASN A 117 -16.87 -18.45 4.60
N GLN A 118 -17.70 -18.66 3.58
CA GLN A 118 -17.30 -18.48 2.18
C GLN A 118 -17.01 -16.99 1.87
N ASN A 119 -17.80 -16.07 2.41
CA ASN A 119 -17.52 -14.63 2.27
C ASN A 119 -16.22 -14.23 2.99
N VAL A 120 -15.98 -14.77 4.19
CA VAL A 120 -14.72 -14.56 4.92
C VAL A 120 -13.53 -15.09 4.12
N LEU A 121 -13.64 -16.28 3.52
CA LEU A 121 -12.61 -16.84 2.67
C LEU A 121 -12.32 -15.97 1.43
N ALA A 122 -13.37 -15.42 0.81
CA ALA A 122 -13.23 -14.48 -0.30
C ALA A 122 -12.49 -13.21 0.13
N ASN A 123 -12.81 -12.65 1.30
CA ASN A 123 -12.11 -11.50 1.86
C ASN A 123 -10.63 -11.79 2.11
N THR A 124 -10.30 -12.94 2.71
CA THR A 124 -8.92 -13.37 2.94
C THR A 124 -8.14 -13.47 1.62
N THR A 125 -8.77 -14.01 0.57
CA THR A 125 -8.16 -14.12 -0.76
C THR A 125 -7.89 -12.74 -1.38
N ALA A 126 -8.83 -11.80 -1.25
CA ALA A 126 -8.66 -10.43 -1.73
C ALA A 126 -7.52 -9.70 -0.98
N LEU A 127 -7.41 -9.91 0.34
CA LEU A 127 -6.34 -9.34 1.15
C LEU A 127 -4.95 -9.86 0.73
N ASN A 128 -4.81 -11.16 0.50
CA ASN A 128 -3.55 -11.74 0.01
C ASN A 128 -3.16 -11.17 -1.37
N THR A 129 -4.15 -10.90 -2.23
CA THR A 129 -3.91 -10.25 -3.53
C THR A 129 -3.39 -8.83 -3.35
N LEU A 130 -4.00 -8.06 -2.45
CA LEU A 130 -3.56 -6.69 -2.15
C LEU A 130 -2.14 -6.65 -1.57
N ASP A 131 -1.81 -7.58 -0.68
CA ASP A 131 -0.46 -7.71 -0.12
C ASP A 131 0.60 -7.90 -1.22
N GLY A 132 0.34 -8.79 -2.19
CA GLY A 132 1.21 -8.98 -3.36
C GLY A 132 1.37 -7.72 -4.21
N LEU A 133 0.30 -6.96 -4.44
CA LEU A 133 0.36 -5.69 -5.18
C LEU A 133 1.17 -4.62 -4.43
N VAL A 134 1.03 -4.54 -3.10
CA VAL A 134 1.80 -3.61 -2.27
C VAL A 134 3.29 -3.98 -2.29
N ALA A 135 3.64 -5.26 -2.21
CA ALA A 135 5.02 -5.71 -2.34
C ALA A 135 5.62 -5.38 -3.72
N GLN A 136 4.85 -5.57 -4.79
CA GLN A 136 5.27 -5.19 -6.15
C GLN A 136 5.47 -3.69 -6.30
N ASN A 137 4.56 -2.87 -5.77
CA ASN A 137 4.69 -1.41 -5.79
C ASN A 137 5.92 -0.95 -5.01
N THR A 138 6.19 -1.56 -3.85
CA THR A 138 7.40 -1.28 -3.07
C THR A 138 8.67 -1.56 -3.88
N THR A 139 8.71 -2.68 -4.60
CA THR A 139 9.82 -3.03 -5.50
C THR A 139 9.97 -2.03 -6.64
N ASN A 140 8.87 -1.64 -7.29
CA ASN A 140 8.88 -0.67 -8.38
C ASN A 140 9.40 0.70 -7.92
N LEU A 141 8.98 1.16 -6.73
CA LEU A 141 9.44 2.42 -6.14
C LEU A 141 10.92 2.40 -5.78
N ASN A 142 11.42 1.28 -5.24
CA ASN A 142 12.84 1.10 -4.97
C ASN A 142 13.66 1.14 -6.27
N ASN A 143 13.19 0.47 -7.32
CA ASN A 143 13.85 0.49 -8.63
C ASN A 143 13.86 1.90 -9.24
N LEU A 144 12.74 2.62 -9.20
CA LEU A 144 12.66 4.01 -9.68
C LEU A 144 13.63 4.91 -8.90
N THR A 145 13.67 4.77 -7.58
CA THR A 145 14.60 5.51 -6.72
C THR A 145 16.05 5.22 -7.08
N ALA A 146 16.40 3.95 -7.32
CA ALA A 146 17.73 3.55 -7.75
C ALA A 146 18.07 4.17 -9.12
N SER A 147 17.18 4.09 -10.11
CA SER A 147 17.39 4.70 -11.44
C SER A 147 17.56 6.21 -11.37
N ILE A 148 16.82 6.91 -10.50
CA ILE A 148 16.97 8.36 -10.29
C ILE A 148 18.33 8.65 -9.66
N ASN A 149 18.71 7.94 -8.58
CA ASN A 149 19.98 8.16 -7.89
C ASN A 149 21.20 7.87 -8.76
N MET A 150 21.08 6.92 -9.69
CA MET A 150 22.11 6.62 -10.69
C MET A 150 22.16 7.64 -11.84
N GLY A 151 21.19 8.56 -11.94
CA GLY A 151 21.05 9.47 -13.07
C GLY A 151 20.69 8.75 -14.38
N ALA A 152 20.02 7.60 -14.31
CA ALA A 152 19.62 6.81 -15.48
C ALA A 152 18.27 7.28 -16.07
N LEU A 153 17.51 8.12 -15.35
CA LEU A 153 16.18 8.58 -15.72
C LEU A 153 16.09 10.12 -15.66
N GLY A 154 15.30 10.71 -16.57
CA GLY A 154 15.06 12.16 -16.65
C GLY A 154 15.73 12.82 -17.85
N LEU A 155 15.77 14.15 -17.86
CA LEU A 155 16.39 14.92 -18.96
C LEU A 155 17.91 14.99 -18.84
N VAL A 156 18.44 15.01 -17.62
CA VAL A 156 19.88 14.93 -17.36
C VAL A 156 20.20 13.50 -17.00
N LYS A 157 20.90 12.80 -17.88
CA LYS A 157 21.26 11.40 -17.68
C LYS A 157 22.76 11.20 -17.75
N GLN A 158 23.27 10.27 -16.95
CA GLN A 158 24.62 9.76 -17.12
C GLN A 158 24.58 8.44 -17.87
N ASP A 159 25.31 8.37 -18.98
CA ASP A 159 25.49 7.10 -19.69
C ASP A 159 26.32 6.13 -18.84
N ASP A 160 25.85 4.90 -18.68
CA ASP A 160 26.46 3.95 -17.74
C ASP A 160 27.86 3.50 -18.15
N VAL A 161 28.15 3.49 -19.46
CA VAL A 161 29.41 3.01 -20.03
C VAL A 161 30.42 4.15 -20.17
N SER A 162 30.08 5.18 -20.93
CA SER A 162 30.96 6.31 -21.22
C SER A 162 31.07 7.30 -20.06
N ARG A 163 30.15 7.22 -19.08
CA ARG A 163 30.02 8.16 -17.96
C ARG A 163 29.74 9.60 -18.38
N VAL A 164 29.39 9.84 -19.64
CA VAL A 164 29.03 11.15 -20.15
C VAL A 164 27.70 11.60 -19.54
N LEU A 165 27.69 12.80 -18.96
CA LEU A 165 26.47 13.50 -18.59
C LEU A 165 25.89 14.17 -19.82
N SER A 166 24.68 13.79 -20.18
CA SER A 166 23.93 14.35 -21.29
C SER A 166 22.72 15.14 -20.79
N VAL A 167 22.35 16.19 -21.52
CA VAL A 167 21.19 17.03 -21.22
C VAL A 167 20.26 16.96 -22.43
N GLY A 168 19.08 16.37 -22.25
CA GLY A 168 18.05 16.31 -23.28
C GLY A 168 18.42 15.51 -24.54
N LYS A 169 19.40 14.58 -24.48
CA LYS A 169 19.90 13.84 -25.66
C LYS A 169 18.81 13.09 -26.46
N GLU A 170 17.74 12.69 -25.80
CA GLU A 170 16.59 11.99 -26.38
C GLU A 170 15.46 12.95 -26.81
N GLN A 171 15.66 14.26 -26.65
CA GLN A 171 14.68 15.31 -26.95
C GLN A 171 15.22 16.21 -28.06
N ASP A 172 14.32 16.87 -28.79
CA ASP A 172 14.69 17.92 -29.75
C ASP A 172 14.93 19.26 -29.04
N GLY A 173 15.46 20.25 -29.76
CA GLY A 173 15.72 21.60 -29.29
C GLY A 173 17.19 22.02 -29.49
N GLY A 174 17.40 23.30 -29.81
CA GLY A 174 18.72 23.87 -30.06
C GLY A 174 19.28 24.74 -28.93
N LEU A 175 18.58 24.85 -27.80
CA LEU A 175 18.90 25.80 -26.73
C LEU A 175 18.80 25.13 -25.35
N VAL A 176 19.82 25.38 -24.52
CA VAL A 176 19.77 25.16 -23.08
C VAL A 176 19.89 26.52 -22.39
N ASP A 177 18.81 26.97 -21.77
CA ASP A 177 18.77 28.26 -21.06
C ASP A 177 19.08 28.05 -19.57
N PHE A 178 20.16 28.69 -19.09
CA PHE A 178 20.59 28.65 -17.69
C PHE A 178 20.19 29.89 -16.89
N THR A 179 19.34 30.78 -17.43
CA THR A 179 18.81 31.91 -16.67
C THR A 179 17.93 31.44 -15.51
N GLY A 180 17.97 32.19 -14.41
CA GLY A 180 17.17 31.96 -13.21
C GLY A 180 16.31 33.16 -12.87
N THR A 181 15.56 33.07 -11.77
CA THR A 181 14.73 34.19 -11.27
C THR A 181 15.54 35.43 -10.89
N ALA A 182 16.85 35.27 -10.64
CA ALA A 182 17.79 36.37 -10.37
C ALA A 182 18.64 36.78 -11.60
N GLY A 183 18.30 36.30 -12.80
CA GLY A 183 19.05 36.57 -14.03
C GLY A 183 20.01 35.45 -14.43
N ALA A 184 21.00 35.79 -15.27
CA ALA A 184 21.99 34.83 -15.78
C ALA A 184 22.89 34.28 -14.65
N ARG A 185 23.34 33.04 -14.80
CA ARG A 185 24.23 32.36 -13.83
C ARG A 185 25.66 32.30 -14.37
N GLN A 186 26.64 32.32 -13.46
CA GLN A 186 28.00 31.90 -13.81
C GLN A 186 28.05 30.37 -13.93
N LEU A 187 28.63 29.87 -15.02
CA LEU A 187 28.92 28.44 -15.18
C LEU A 187 30.36 28.18 -14.75
N THR A 188 30.53 27.51 -13.61
CA THR A 188 31.84 27.16 -13.05
C THR A 188 32.10 25.65 -13.16
N GLY A 189 33.36 25.23 -12.98
CA GLY A 189 33.77 23.83 -13.16
C GLY A 189 33.95 23.41 -14.63
N VAL A 190 34.08 24.38 -15.54
CA VAL A 190 34.32 24.13 -16.98
C VAL A 190 35.80 23.89 -17.21
N ALA A 191 36.17 22.65 -17.51
CA ALA A 191 37.53 22.29 -17.93
C ALA A 191 37.91 22.98 -19.25
N ASP A 192 39.21 23.06 -19.55
CA ASP A 192 39.70 23.65 -20.79
C ASP A 192 39.08 22.96 -22.02
N GLY A 193 38.41 23.75 -22.86
CA GLY A 193 37.85 23.29 -24.11
C GLY A 193 38.94 23.04 -25.15
N VAL A 194 38.67 22.17 -26.12
CA VAL A 194 39.58 22.00 -27.25
C VAL A 194 39.41 23.21 -28.18
N VAL A 195 40.49 23.94 -28.46
CA VAL A 195 40.48 25.08 -29.38
C VAL A 195 41.00 24.61 -30.74
N ALA A 196 40.07 24.21 -31.61
CA ALA A 196 40.36 23.73 -32.97
C ALA A 196 39.19 24.04 -33.90
N ALA A 197 39.43 24.02 -35.21
CA ALA A 197 38.38 24.22 -36.21
C ALA A 197 37.26 23.17 -36.04
N GLY A 198 36.01 23.63 -35.95
CA GLY A 198 34.84 22.76 -35.76
C GLY A 198 34.61 22.26 -34.32
N SER A 199 35.41 22.69 -33.33
CA SER A 199 35.18 22.34 -31.93
C SER A 199 33.86 22.88 -31.40
N LEU A 200 33.15 22.06 -30.61
CA LEU A 200 31.91 22.42 -29.91
C LEU A 200 32.12 22.56 -28.40
N HIS A 201 33.38 22.55 -27.93
CA HIS A 201 33.68 22.66 -26.51
C HIS A 201 33.55 24.11 -26.04
N ALA A 202 32.97 24.31 -24.85
CA ALA A 202 33.02 25.61 -24.19
C ALA A 202 34.47 25.98 -23.83
N VAL A 203 34.82 27.25 -23.96
CA VAL A 203 36.10 27.79 -23.47
C VAL A 203 35.89 28.41 -22.09
N ASN A 204 36.85 28.25 -21.20
CA ASN A 204 36.81 28.88 -19.89
C ASN A 204 37.63 30.19 -19.85
N GLY A 205 37.56 30.92 -18.73
CA GLY A 205 38.27 32.19 -18.56
C GLY A 205 39.80 32.07 -18.58
N GLY A 206 40.36 30.93 -18.17
CA GLY A 206 41.81 30.70 -18.20
C GLY A 206 42.36 30.67 -19.63
N GLN A 207 41.65 30.00 -20.53
CA GLN A 207 42.01 29.94 -21.95
C GLN A 207 41.89 31.31 -22.63
N LEU A 208 40.80 32.04 -22.36
CA LEU A 208 40.63 33.39 -22.91
C LEU A 208 41.72 34.35 -22.41
N HIS A 209 42.03 34.30 -21.11
CA HIS A 209 43.10 35.10 -20.54
C HIS A 209 44.49 34.74 -21.11
N ALA A 210 44.77 33.45 -21.36
CA ALA A 210 46.01 33.03 -22.02
C ALA A 210 46.12 33.60 -23.45
N ALA A 211 45.03 33.59 -24.21
CA ALA A 211 44.97 34.21 -25.53
C ALA A 211 45.18 35.74 -25.44
N SER A 212 44.49 36.44 -24.52
CA SER A 212 44.69 37.87 -24.29
C SER A 212 46.12 38.20 -23.88
N ARG A 213 46.76 37.34 -23.07
CA ARG A 213 48.15 37.51 -22.63
C ARG A 213 49.11 37.37 -23.81
N SER A 214 48.91 36.37 -24.67
CA SER A 214 49.71 36.22 -25.88
C SER A 214 49.68 37.48 -26.75
N VAL A 215 48.51 38.11 -26.89
CA VAL A 215 48.38 39.38 -27.61
C VAL A 215 49.06 40.54 -26.87
N ALA A 216 48.91 40.64 -25.54
CA ALA A 216 49.58 41.66 -24.74
C ALA A 216 51.12 41.55 -24.85
N ASP A 217 51.65 40.34 -24.80
CA ASP A 217 53.08 40.05 -24.96
C ASP A 217 53.56 40.41 -26.38
N ALA A 218 52.75 40.10 -27.41
CA ALA A 218 53.06 40.46 -28.80
C ALA A 218 53.03 41.98 -29.05
N LEU A 219 52.14 42.73 -28.39
CA LEU A 219 52.16 44.20 -28.42
C LEU A 219 53.38 44.74 -27.68
N GLY A 220 53.76 44.13 -26.56
CA GLY A 220 54.84 44.63 -25.71
C GLY A 220 54.53 46.02 -25.15
N GLY A 221 55.54 46.88 -25.02
CA GLY A 221 55.36 48.25 -24.52
C GLY A 221 54.77 48.33 -23.11
N GLY A 222 54.91 47.27 -22.29
CA GLY A 222 54.33 47.18 -20.95
C GLY A 222 52.86 46.77 -20.90
N SER A 223 52.27 46.32 -22.01
CA SER A 223 50.89 45.82 -22.05
C SER A 223 50.71 44.59 -21.16
N PHE A 224 49.53 44.45 -20.54
CA PHE A 224 49.13 43.30 -19.73
C PHE A 224 47.61 43.06 -19.83
N VAL A 225 47.13 41.95 -19.27
CA VAL A 225 45.70 41.60 -19.23
C VAL A 225 45.09 42.06 -17.90
N ASN A 226 44.02 42.85 -17.97
CA ASN A 226 43.23 43.30 -16.83
C ASN A 226 42.37 42.16 -16.24
N LEU A 227 41.81 42.38 -15.05
CA LEU A 227 40.96 41.40 -14.38
C LEU A 227 39.68 41.06 -15.17
N ASP A 228 39.18 42.00 -15.97
CA ASP A 228 38.03 41.81 -16.86
C ASP A 228 38.40 41.15 -18.21
N GLY A 229 39.67 40.78 -18.40
CA GLY A 229 40.18 40.15 -19.62
C GLY A 229 40.57 41.12 -20.73
N SER A 230 40.33 42.42 -20.57
CA SER A 230 40.78 43.43 -21.54
C SER A 230 42.30 43.60 -21.51
N ILE A 231 42.89 44.04 -22.63
CA ILE A 231 44.33 44.29 -22.73
C ILE A 231 44.61 45.77 -22.48
N SER A 232 45.53 46.08 -21.57
CA SER A 232 46.00 47.46 -21.36
C SER A 232 46.80 47.94 -22.58
N GLY A 233 46.60 49.19 -23.01
CA GLY A 233 47.35 49.72 -24.14
C GLY A 233 48.87 49.78 -23.91
N PRO A 234 49.70 49.59 -24.96
CA PRO A 234 51.15 49.71 -24.87
C PRO A 234 51.59 51.17 -24.63
N SER A 235 52.86 51.34 -24.26
CA SER A 235 53.54 52.63 -24.21
C SER A 235 54.87 52.53 -24.95
N TYR A 236 54.89 52.93 -26.22
CA TYR A 236 56.10 52.99 -27.04
C TYR A 236 56.74 54.37 -26.95
N SER A 237 58.03 54.45 -26.62
CA SER A 237 58.77 55.72 -26.61
C SER A 237 59.44 55.95 -27.97
N VAL A 238 59.05 57.00 -28.67
CA VAL A 238 59.69 57.43 -29.93
C VAL A 238 60.14 58.88 -29.78
N GLY A 239 61.46 59.08 -29.72
CA GLY A 239 62.04 60.42 -29.54
C GLY A 239 61.66 61.08 -28.21
N GLY A 240 61.46 60.29 -27.16
CA GLY A 240 61.09 60.77 -25.82
C GLY A 240 59.58 61.00 -25.61
N THR A 241 58.76 60.86 -26.65
CA THR A 241 57.28 60.95 -26.56
C THR A 241 56.67 59.55 -26.53
N ALA A 242 55.69 59.33 -25.64
CA ALA A 242 54.99 58.06 -25.52
C ALA A 242 53.79 57.96 -26.48
N TYR A 243 53.66 56.83 -27.17
CA TYR A 243 52.59 56.51 -28.11
C TYR A 243 51.84 55.25 -27.66
N ARG A 244 50.50 55.23 -27.80
CA ARG A 244 49.64 54.22 -27.17
C ARG A 244 49.15 53.14 -28.12
N THR A 245 49.52 53.24 -29.39
CA THR A 245 49.22 52.25 -30.42
C THR A 245 50.44 52.02 -31.29
N VAL A 246 50.48 50.85 -31.93
CA VAL A 246 51.52 50.55 -32.94
C VAL A 246 51.44 51.54 -34.10
N GLY A 247 50.23 51.87 -34.56
CA GLY A 247 50.01 52.78 -35.68
C GLY A 247 50.57 54.18 -35.43
N GLU A 248 50.31 54.77 -34.26
CA GLU A 248 50.85 56.09 -33.91
C GLU A 248 52.38 56.08 -33.80
N ALA A 249 52.95 55.05 -33.16
CA ALA A 249 54.39 54.92 -33.02
C ALA A 249 55.08 54.77 -34.38
N VAL A 250 54.52 53.95 -35.28
CA VAL A 250 55.02 53.75 -36.65
C VAL A 250 54.88 55.02 -37.47
N SER A 251 53.74 55.72 -37.40
CA SER A 251 53.53 56.99 -38.13
C SER A 251 54.51 58.07 -37.67
N ARG A 252 54.84 58.14 -36.36
CA ARG A 252 55.88 59.05 -35.88
C ARG A 252 57.26 58.67 -36.39
N LEU A 253 57.60 57.39 -36.37
CA LEU A 253 58.87 56.90 -36.92
C LEU A 253 59.00 57.26 -38.41
N ASP A 254 57.92 57.07 -39.16
CA ASP A 254 57.84 57.44 -40.58
C ASP A 254 58.04 58.95 -40.79
N SER A 255 57.32 59.78 -40.04
CA SER A 255 57.49 61.25 -40.11
C SER A 255 58.94 61.67 -39.80
N ARG A 256 59.55 61.10 -38.75
CA ARG A 256 60.96 61.38 -38.40
C ARG A 256 61.93 60.88 -39.48
N PHE A 257 61.59 59.80 -40.17
CA PHE A 257 62.38 59.30 -41.29
C PHE A 257 62.31 60.26 -42.48
N THR A 258 61.13 60.77 -42.83
CA THR A 258 60.97 61.81 -43.85
C THR A 258 61.72 63.09 -43.48
N GLU A 259 61.64 63.54 -42.23
CA GLU A 259 62.40 64.68 -41.70
C GLU A 259 63.93 64.47 -41.84
N MET A 260 64.41 63.26 -41.53
CA MET A 260 65.82 62.89 -41.67
C MET A 260 66.25 62.83 -43.13
N GLN A 261 65.43 62.29 -44.03
CA GLN A 261 65.70 62.27 -45.48
C GLN A 261 65.86 63.70 -46.02
N ALA A 262 64.94 64.61 -45.67
CA ALA A 262 65.04 66.01 -46.05
C ALA A 262 66.33 66.67 -45.51
N THR A 263 66.73 66.35 -44.27
CA THR A 263 67.99 66.84 -43.69
C THR A 263 69.22 66.35 -44.45
N VAL A 264 69.22 65.09 -44.89
CA VAL A 264 70.33 64.51 -45.68
C VAL A 264 70.39 65.12 -47.08
N GLU A 265 69.24 65.34 -47.73
CA GLU A 265 69.16 66.03 -49.01
C GLU A 265 69.74 67.44 -48.92
N ASP A 266 69.37 68.21 -47.89
CA ASP A 266 69.91 69.55 -47.65
C ASP A 266 71.44 69.53 -47.49
N ILE A 267 71.99 68.63 -46.66
CA ILE A 267 73.45 68.45 -46.53
C ILE A 267 74.10 68.14 -47.88
N SER A 268 73.50 67.25 -48.69
CA SER A 268 74.01 66.91 -50.02
C SER A 268 74.06 68.14 -50.94
N THR A 269 73.04 69.02 -50.86
CA THR A 269 73.04 70.25 -51.65
C THR A 269 74.10 71.26 -51.18
N VAL A 270 74.30 71.39 -49.86
CA VAL A 270 75.33 72.28 -49.29
C VAL A 270 76.74 71.81 -49.64
N VAL A 271 77.02 70.51 -49.52
CA VAL A 271 78.34 69.94 -49.86
C VAL A 271 78.59 70.00 -51.37
N GLY A 272 77.63 69.60 -52.20
CA GLY A 272 77.74 69.68 -53.66
C GLY A 272 77.84 71.13 -54.18
N GLY A 273 77.17 72.08 -53.52
CA GLY A 273 77.29 73.50 -53.80
C GLY A 273 78.66 74.07 -53.42
N ASN A 274 79.27 73.61 -52.31
CA ASN A 274 80.62 73.99 -51.92
C ASN A 274 81.70 73.43 -52.86
N GLU A 275 81.52 72.23 -53.43
CA GLU A 275 82.44 71.73 -54.47
C GLU A 275 82.40 72.57 -55.76
N LEU A 276 81.26 73.15 -56.12
CA LEU A 276 81.13 74.10 -57.24
C LEU A 276 81.59 75.53 -56.90
N GLY A 277 81.63 75.89 -55.61
CA GLY A 277 82.10 77.20 -55.13
C GLY A 277 83.62 77.30 -54.92
N LEU A 278 84.31 76.16 -54.80
CA LEU A 278 85.77 76.10 -54.61
C LEU A 278 86.56 75.99 -55.92
N VAL A 279 85.89 75.96 -57.08
CA VAL A 279 86.53 76.03 -58.41
C VAL A 279 86.14 77.33 -59.12
N LYS A 280 86.56 78.47 -58.56
CA LYS A 280 86.70 79.75 -59.27
C LYS A 280 87.95 80.48 -58.79
#